data_AF-A0A7C6TXQ7-F1
#
_entry.id   AF-A0A7C6TXQ7-F1
#
_cell.length_a   1.000
_cell.length_b   1.000
_cell.length_c   1.000
_cell.angle_alpha   90.00
_cell.angle_beta   90.00
_cell.angle_gamma   90.00
#
_symmetry.space_group_name_H-M   'P 1'
#
loop_
_entity.id
_entity.type
_entity.pdbx_description
1 polymer ?
#
loop_
_entity_poly.entity_id
_entity_poly.type
_entity_poly.pdbx_seq_one_letter_code
_entity_poly.pdbx_strand_id
1 'polypeptide(L)' 'MDERHSVDELVTLLGELVNDAWSMPLSGGKVVLERDRLLDLVEEIKAVLPGDLQQARAIVASRN' A
#
# COMPACT_ATOMS: atom_id res chain seq x y z
N MET A 1 17.94 -9.56 2.84
CA MET A 1 16.78 -10.01 3.62
C MET A 1 15.60 -9.29 3.00
N ASP A 2 14.68 -9.98 2.35
CA ASP A 2 13.44 -9.35 1.88
C ASP A 2 12.61 -9.03 3.12
N GLU A 3 12.58 -7.76 3.51
CA GLU A 3 11.73 -7.28 4.58
C GLU A 3 10.31 -7.25 4.02
N ARG A 4 9.52 -8.28 4.34
CA ARG A 4 8.12 -8.33 3.91
C ARG A 4 7.33 -7.35 4.75
N HIS A 5 6.86 -6.28 4.15
CA HIS A 5 5.93 -5.37 4.79
C HIS A 5 4.57 -6.03 4.96
N SER A 6 3.90 -5.74 6.07
CA SER A 6 2.48 -6.07 6.26
C SER A 6 1.61 -5.21 5.35
N VAL A 7 0.36 -5.66 5.08
CA VAL A 7 -0.58 -4.86 4.29
C VAL A 7 -0.82 -3.48 4.89
N ASP A 8 -0.88 -3.38 6.23
CA ASP A 8 -1.15 -2.13 6.92
C ASP A 8 -0.02 -1.10 6.73
N GLU A 9 1.23 -1.57 6.80
CA GLU A 9 2.42 -0.77 6.49
C GLU A 9 2.43 -0.33 5.03
N LEU A 10 2.10 -1.23 4.10
CA LEU A 10 2.07 -0.88 2.67
C LEU A 10 1.00 0.15 2.32
N VAL A 11 -0.19 0.05 2.94
CA VAL A 11 -1.27 1.04 2.79
C VAL A 11 -0.85 2.38 3.41
N THR A 12 -0.15 2.35 4.54
CA THR A 12 0.40 3.56 5.17
C THR A 12 1.42 4.25 4.25
N LEU A 13 2.39 3.48 3.72
CA LEU A 13 3.39 3.97 2.77
C LEU A 13 2.77 4.55 1.49
N LEU A 14 1.66 3.97 1.01
CA LEU A 14 0.94 4.50 -0.15
C LEU A 14 0.31 5.86 0.18
N GLY A 15 -0.27 6.00 1.37
CA GLY A 15 -0.81 7.26 1.86
C GLY A 15 0.27 8.34 1.98
N GLU A 16 1.42 7.99 2.55
CA GLU A 16 2.58 8.88 2.67
C GLU A 16 3.10 9.30 1.30
N LEU A 17 3.25 8.36 0.35
CA LEU A 17 3.68 8.66 -1.02
C LEU A 17 2.78 9.70 -1.70
N VAL A 18 1.46 9.60 -1.51
CA VAL A 18 0.49 10.55 -2.06
C VAL A 18 0.52 11.88 -1.32
N ASN A 19 0.69 11.87 0.00
CA ASN A 19 0.74 13.08 0.82
C ASN A 19 2.01 13.91 0.55
N ASP A 20 3.13 13.23 0.34
CA ASP A 20 4.42 13.86 0.06
C ASP A 20 4.60 14.20 -1.44
N ALA A 21 3.62 13.83 -2.26
CA ALA A 21 3.63 14.05 -3.70
C ALA A 21 3.71 15.55 -4.04
N TRP A 22 4.56 15.87 -5.01
CA TRP A 22 4.80 17.27 -5.35
C TRP A 22 3.63 17.86 -6.15
N SER A 23 3.11 19.01 -5.72
CA SER A 23 2.05 19.73 -6.44
C SER A 23 2.62 20.92 -7.21
N MET A 24 2.26 21.03 -8.49
CA MET A 24 2.63 22.17 -9.35
C MET A 24 1.58 23.28 -9.30
N PRO A 25 1.96 24.57 -9.42
CA PRO A 25 1.01 25.65 -9.61
C PRO A 25 0.09 25.38 -10.83
N LEU A 26 -1.19 25.73 -10.72
CA LEU A 26 -2.21 25.51 -11.76
C LEU A 26 -2.47 24.03 -12.12
N SER A 27 -2.01 23.07 -11.31
CA SER A 27 -2.29 21.64 -11.54
C SER A 27 -3.76 21.23 -11.39
N GLY A 28 -4.60 22.14 -10.84
CA GLY A 28 -6.00 21.85 -10.54
C GLY A 28 -6.17 20.82 -9.42
N GLY A 29 -5.24 20.79 -8.45
CA GLY A 29 -5.26 19.84 -7.33
C GLY A 29 -4.64 18.48 -7.65
N LYS A 30 -3.96 18.35 -8.79
CA LYS A 30 -3.21 17.13 -9.15
C LYS A 30 -1.80 17.20 -8.57
N VAL A 31 -1.27 16.02 -8.25
CA VAL A 31 0.09 15.84 -7.74
C VAL A 31 0.94 15.01 -8.70
N VAL A 32 2.24 15.21 -8.66
CA VAL A 32 3.25 14.46 -9.40
C VAL A 32 3.80 13.36 -8.50
N LEU A 33 3.78 12.15 -9.01
CA LEU A 33 4.23 10.94 -8.34
C LEU A 33 5.30 10.25 -9.19
N GLU A 34 6.25 9.60 -8.53
CA GLU A 34 7.14 8.66 -9.18
C GLU A 34 6.35 7.40 -9.55
N ARG A 35 6.09 7.25 -10.85
CA ARG A 35 5.23 6.18 -11.37
C ARG A 35 5.71 4.79 -10.98
N ASP A 36 6.99 4.52 -11.14
CA ASP A 36 7.53 3.16 -10.97
C ASP A 36 7.46 2.75 -9.50
N ARG A 37 7.84 3.65 -8.58
CA ARG A 37 7.66 3.46 -7.15
C ARG A 37 6.20 3.19 -6.75
N LEU A 38 5.24 3.92 -7.33
CA LEU A 38 3.81 3.68 -7.07
C LEU A 38 3.40 2.28 -7.55
N LEU A 39 3.85 1.87 -8.73
CA LEU A 39 3.50 0.57 -9.30
C LEU A 39 4.11 -0.58 -8.49
N ASP A 40 5.36 -0.44 -8.07
CA ASP A 40 6.04 -1.44 -7.24
C ASP A 40 5.28 -1.64 -5.92
N LEU A 41 4.89 -0.54 -5.27
CA LEU A 41 4.11 -0.58 -4.03
C LEU A 41 2.74 -1.23 -4.23
N VAL A 42 2.07 -0.95 -5.35
CA VAL A 42 0.78 -1.58 -5.69
C VAL A 42 0.93 -3.08 -5.95
N GLU A 43 1.99 -3.51 -6.61
CA GLU A 43 2.25 -4.93 -6.83
C GLU A 43 2.57 -5.66 -5.52
N GLU A 44 3.30 -5.03 -4.61
CA GLU A 44 3.58 -5.59 -3.29
C GLU A 44 2.28 -5.75 -2.46
N ILE A 45 1.40 -4.75 -2.45
CA ILE A 45 0.07 -4.85 -1.79
C ILE A 45 -0.71 -6.04 -2.34
N LYS A 46 -0.74 -6.21 -3.68
CA LYS A 46 -1.45 -7.34 -4.31
C LYS A 46 -0.86 -8.68 -3.92
N ALA A 47 0.45 -8.76 -3.71
CA ALA A 47 1.14 -9.97 -3.32
C ALA A 47 0.87 -10.37 -1.86
N VAL A 48 0.80 -9.40 -0.94
CA VAL A 48 0.65 -9.65 0.51
C VAL A 48 -0.82 -9.79 0.93
N LEU A 49 -1.71 -8.94 0.41
CA LEU A 49 -3.11 -8.84 0.85
C LEU A 49 -3.89 -10.16 0.89
N PRO A 50 -3.80 -11.05 -0.11
CA PRO A 50 -4.53 -12.32 -0.07
C PRO A 50 -4.13 -13.21 1.11
N GLY A 51 -2.84 -13.24 1.48
CA GLY A 51 -2.32 -14.02 2.59
C GLY A 51 -2.83 -13.50 3.94
N ASP A 52 -2.72 -12.20 4.14
CA ASP A 52 -3.19 -11.53 5.37
C ASP A 52 -4.70 -11.72 5.57
N LEU A 53 -5.50 -11.62 4.50
CA LEU A 53 -6.94 -11.88 4.55
C LEU A 53 -7.27 -13.33 4.91
N GLN A 54 -6.54 -14.30 4.36
CA GLN A 54 -6.74 -15.71 4.71
C GLN A 54 -6.40 -15.97 6.18
N GLN A 55 -5.29 -15.42 6.66
CA GLN A 55 -4.86 -15.55 8.05
C GLN A 55 -5.88 -14.89 9.00
N ALA A 56 -6.35 -13.68 8.70
CA ALA A 56 -7.37 -12.99 9.49
C ALA A 56 -8.67 -13.82 9.58
N ARG A 57 -9.12 -14.38 8.47
CA ARG A 57 -10.30 -15.26 8.43
C ARG A 57 -10.09 -16.53 9.27
N ALA A 58 -8.93 -17.17 9.19
CA ALA A 58 -8.62 -18.37 9.96
C ALA A 58 -8.65 -18.10 11.48
N ILE A 59 -8.10 -16.96 11.92
CA ILE A 59 -8.11 -16.54 13.33
C ILE A 59 -9.55 -16.35 13.82
N VAL A 60 -10.40 -15.67 13.05
CA VAL A 60 -11.82 -15.47 13.42
C VAL A 60 -12.58 -16.79 13.44
N ALA A 61 -12.34 -17.67 12.47
CA ALA A 61 -12.98 -18.99 12.41
C ALA A 61 -12.57 -19.88 13.59
N SER A 62 -11.32 -19.83 14.05
CA SER A 62 -10.85 -20.60 15.22
C SER A 62 -11.44 -20.16 16.56
N ARG A 63 -12.05 -18.96 16.60
CA ARG A 63 -12.65 -18.38 17.80
C ARG A 63 -14.16 -18.64 17.91
N ASN A 64 -14.77 -19.29 16.92
CA ASN A 64 -16.18 -19.72 16.89
C ASN A 64 -16.28 -21.24 16.80
#